data_AF-X0W5R2-F1
#
_entry.id   AF-X0W5R2-F1
#
_cell.length_a   1.000
_cell.length_b   1.000
_cell.length_c   1.000
_cell.angle_alpha   90.00
_cell.angle_beta   90.00
_cell.angle_gamma   90.00
#
_symmetry.space_group_name_H-M   'P 1'
#
loop_
_entity.id
_entity.type
_entity.pdbx_description
1 polymer ?
#
loop_
_entity_poly.entity_id
_entity_poly.type
_entity_poly.pdbx_seq_one_letter_code
_entity_poly.pdbx_strand_id
1 'polypeptide(L)'
;TSRSRILPEDLPRDIRQTNPQDIAAGSVVTEALPLSEAVERLEKEMILKALEKASGVLGEAAKQLGITRRVLAYKMESLGIKGKNGTKL
;
A
#
# COMPACT_ATOMS: atom_id res chain seq x y z
N THR A 1 -17.37 16.15 44.06
CA THR A 1 -17.02 15.25 42.94
C THR A 1 -17.82 15.63 41.72
N SER A 2 -17.25 16.37 40.76
CA SER A 2 -17.97 16.73 39.52
C SER A 2 -17.32 16.05 38.33
N ARG A 3 -18.07 15.16 37.66
CA ARG A 3 -17.70 14.55 36.37
C ARG A 3 -17.99 15.56 35.27
N SER A 4 -16.96 16.11 34.64
CA SER A 4 -17.13 16.93 33.44
C SER A 4 -17.47 16.03 32.25
N ARG A 5 -18.54 16.33 31.51
CA ARG A 5 -18.87 15.67 30.24
C ARG A 5 -18.20 16.46 29.13
N ILE A 6 -17.44 15.78 28.28
CA ILE A 6 -16.80 16.38 27.12
C ILE A 6 -17.83 16.42 25.98
N LEU A 7 -18.05 17.61 25.43
CA LEU A 7 -18.89 17.87 24.27
C LEU A 7 -18.04 17.94 22.99
N PRO A 8 -18.61 17.69 21.80
CA PRO A 8 -17.89 17.81 20.53
C PRO A 8 -17.24 19.18 20.31
N GLU A 9 -17.77 20.20 20.97
CA GLU A 9 -17.32 21.59 20.94
C GLU A 9 -15.98 21.79 21.67
N ASP A 10 -15.69 20.94 22.66
CA ASP A 10 -14.47 20.95 23.46
C ASP A 10 -13.26 20.40 22.68
N LEU A 11 -13.50 19.82 21.50
CA LEU A 11 -12.44 19.36 20.62
C LEU A 11 -11.86 20.53 19.81
N PRO A 12 -10.53 20.59 19.63
CA PRO A 12 -9.86 21.53 18.73
C PRO A 12 -10.51 21.51 17.34
N ARG A 13 -10.57 22.69 16.71
CA ARG A 13 -11.21 22.87 15.39
C ARG A 13 -10.67 21.90 14.34
N ASP A 14 -9.40 21.55 14.44
CA ASP A 14 -8.70 20.65 13.52
C ASP A 14 -9.25 19.22 13.54
N ILE A 15 -9.79 18.76 14.69
CA ILE A 15 -10.38 17.42 14.83
C ILE A 15 -11.88 17.46 14.51
N ARG A 16 -12.55 18.59 14.77
CA ARG A 16 -13.95 18.80 14.39
C ARG A 16 -14.16 18.87 12.88
N GLN A 17 -13.12 19.25 12.14
CA GLN A 17 -13.13 19.40 10.69
C GLN A 17 -12.45 18.22 9.99
N THR A 18 -12.56 17.00 10.52
CA THR A 18 -12.22 15.83 9.70
C THR A 18 -13.11 15.87 8.47
N ASN A 19 -12.53 16.24 7.33
CA ASN A 19 -13.16 16.05 6.05
C ASN A 19 -13.39 14.53 5.94
N PRO A 20 -14.52 14.02 5.45
CA PRO A 20 -14.66 12.59 5.16
C PRO A 20 -13.50 12.04 4.29
N GLN A 21 -12.81 12.94 3.58
CA GLN A 21 -11.58 12.69 2.82
C GLN A 21 -10.35 12.40 3.71
N ASP A 22 -10.26 12.87 4.95
CA ASP A 22 -9.11 12.66 5.86
C ASP A 22 -9.12 11.26 6.51
N ILE A 23 -10.26 10.57 6.48
CA ILE A 23 -10.38 9.15 6.84
C ILE A 23 -9.63 8.26 5.82
N ALA A 24 -9.23 8.80 4.65
CA ALA A 24 -8.46 8.08 3.65
C ALA A 24 -7.03 7.70 4.09
N ALA A 25 -6.54 8.20 5.23
CA ALA A 25 -5.32 7.69 5.86
C ALA A 25 -5.54 6.35 6.61
N GLY A 26 -6.79 5.86 6.68
CA GLY A 26 -7.16 4.63 7.38
C GLY A 26 -8.51 4.07 6.94
N SER A 27 -8.60 3.57 5.70
CA SER A 27 -9.60 2.59 5.24
C SER A 27 -11.07 3.02 5.24
N VAL A 28 -11.53 3.67 4.16
CA VAL A 28 -12.81 3.33 3.52
C VAL A 28 -12.60 3.36 2.01
N VAL A 29 -12.67 2.18 1.37
CA VAL A 29 -12.72 2.00 -0.07
C VAL A 29 -14.02 2.64 -0.57
N THR A 30 -13.96 3.91 -0.98
CA THR A 30 -15.04 4.55 -1.73
C THR A 30 -14.92 4.06 -3.17
N GLU A 31 -15.92 3.26 -3.59
CA GLU A 31 -16.04 2.49 -4.84
C GLU A 31 -15.34 1.13 -4.84
N ALA A 32 -16.14 0.07 -4.92
CA ALA A 32 -15.66 -1.30 -5.11
C ALA A 32 -14.97 -1.38 -6.48
N LEU A 33 -13.64 -1.33 -6.48
CA LEU A 33 -12.84 -1.58 -7.67
C LEU A 33 -13.24 -2.93 -8.28
N PRO A 34 -13.22 -3.05 -9.62
CA PRO A 34 -13.24 -4.36 -10.26
C PRO A 34 -12.18 -5.28 -9.63
N LEU A 35 -12.51 -6.56 -9.46
CA LEU A 35 -11.61 -7.53 -8.83
C LEU A 35 -10.21 -7.53 -9.47
N SER A 36 -10.15 -7.39 -10.80
CA SER A 36 -8.89 -7.31 -11.54
C SER A 36 -8.01 -6.15 -11.07
N GLU A 37 -8.58 -4.96 -10.93
CA GLU A 37 -7.83 -3.77 -10.48
C GLU A 37 -7.40 -3.87 -9.01
N ALA A 38 -8.26 -4.45 -8.17
CA ALA A 38 -7.93 -4.70 -6.77
C ALA A 38 -6.74 -5.66 -6.64
N VAL A 39 -6.73 -6.73 -7.43
CA VAL A 39 -5.63 -7.70 -7.50
C VAL A 39 -4.36 -7.02 -8.01
N GLU A 40 -4.42 -6.25 -9.10
CA GLU A 40 -3.24 -5.55 -9.63
C GLU A 40 -2.63 -4.57 -8.64
N ARG A 41 -3.46 -3.81 -7.90
CA ARG A 41 -2.99 -2.90 -6.85
C ARG A 41 -2.29 -3.67 -5.74
N LEU A 42 -2.91 -4.76 -5.26
CA LEU A 42 -2.33 -5.59 -4.21
C LEU A 42 -1.01 -6.21 -4.67
N GLU A 43 -0.95 -6.78 -5.87
CA GLU A 43 0.26 -7.36 -6.43
C GLU A 43 1.38 -6.32 -6.52
N LYS A 44 1.08 -5.12 -7.03
CA LYS A 44 2.05 -4.03 -7.12
C LYS A 44 2.58 -3.64 -5.75
N GLU A 45 1.72 -3.49 -4.76
CA GLU A 45 2.12 -3.14 -3.40
C GLU A 45 3.02 -4.22 -2.76
N MET A 46 2.64 -5.49 -2.90
CA MET A 46 3.42 -6.62 -2.41
C MET A 46 4.81 -6.69 -3.06
N ILE A 47 4.89 -6.50 -4.38
CA ILE A 47 6.16 -6.52 -5.11
C ILE A 47 7.06 -5.36 -4.65
N LEU A 48 6.53 -4.15 -4.54
CA LEU A 48 7.31 -2.99 -4.09
C LEU A 48 7.84 -3.18 -2.67
N LYS A 49 7.00 -3.66 -1.74
CA LYS A 49 7.41 -3.95 -0.35
C LYS A 49 8.48 -5.04 -0.28
N ALA A 50 8.36 -6.10 -1.08
CA ALA A 50 9.35 -7.18 -1.12
C ALA A 50 10.69 -6.69 -1.70
N LEU A 51 10.65 -5.86 -2.75
CA LEU A 51 11.86 -5.25 -3.33
C LEU A 51 12.54 -4.31 -2.33
N GLU A 52 11.78 -3.51 -1.58
CA GLU A 52 12.31 -2.65 -0.54
C GLU A 52 13.01 -3.46 0.56
N LYS A 53 12.34 -4.49 1.11
CA LYS A 53 12.92 -5.39 2.11
C LYS A 53 14.13 -6.17 1.61
N ALA A 54 14.18 -6.46 0.31
CA ALA A 54 15.30 -7.14 -0.32
C ALA A 54 16.40 -6.19 -0.80
N SER A 55 16.34 -4.89 -0.49
CA SER A 55 17.30 -3.88 -0.98
C SER A 55 17.45 -3.90 -2.51
N GLY A 56 16.38 -4.20 -3.24
CA GLY A 56 16.35 -4.30 -4.70
C GLY A 56 16.89 -5.62 -5.27
N VAL A 57 17.27 -6.60 -4.44
CA VAL A 57 17.74 -7.91 -4.90
C VAL A 57 16.56 -8.76 -5.35
N LEU A 58 16.41 -8.92 -6.66
CA LEU A 58 15.25 -9.60 -7.27
C LEU A 58 15.07 -11.06 -6.79
N GLY A 59 16.17 -11.78 -6.58
CA GLY A 59 16.14 -13.16 -6.07
C GLY A 59 15.57 -13.27 -4.66
N GLU A 60 16.01 -12.38 -3.76
CA GLU A 60 15.53 -12.33 -2.38
C GLU A 60 14.08 -11.83 -2.30
N ALA A 61 13.69 -10.86 -3.13
CA ALA A 61 12.30 -10.42 -3.23
C ALA A 61 11.38 -11.56 -3.70
N ALA A 62 11.79 -12.33 -4.72
CA ALA A 62 11.03 -13.47 -5.21
C ALA A 62 10.88 -14.56 -4.14
N LYS A 63 11.95 -14.84 -3.39
CA LYS A 63 11.95 -15.77 -2.25
C LYS A 63 10.98 -15.33 -1.16
N GLN A 64 10.96 -14.05 -0.80
CA GLN A 64 10.01 -13.49 0.17
C GLN A 64 8.55 -13.61 -0.28
N LEU A 65 8.31 -13.46 -1.58
CA LEU A 65 6.98 -13.61 -2.20
C LEU A 65 6.57 -15.07 -2.45
N GLY A 66 7.47 -16.04 -2.24
CA GLY A 66 7.19 -17.46 -2.48
C GLY A 66 7.07 -17.83 -3.97
N ILE A 67 7.65 -17.03 -4.87
CA ILE A 67 7.61 -17.23 -6.32
C ILE A 67 9.01 -17.33 -6.91
N THR A 68 9.12 -17.79 -8.16
CA THR A 68 10.41 -17.81 -8.85
C THR A 68 10.81 -16.41 -9.29
N ARG A 69 12.13 -16.18 -9.43
CA ARG A 69 12.69 -14.94 -9.98
C ARG A 69 12.09 -14.59 -11.35
N ARG A 70 11.86 -15.61 -12.20
CA ARG A 70 11.25 -15.44 -13.53
C ARG A 70 9.82 -14.91 -13.42
N VAL A 71 8.99 -15.51 -12.55
CA VAL A 71 7.60 -15.06 -12.35
C VAL A 71 7.56 -13.62 -11.83
N LEU A 72 8.44 -13.26 -10.89
CA LEU A 72 8.54 -11.89 -10.40
C LEU A 72 8.91 -10.91 -11.52
N ALA A 73 9.89 -11.25 -12.37
CA ALA A 73 10.28 -10.41 -13.49
C ALA A 73 9.12 -10.16 -14.48
N TYR A 74 8.37 -11.20 -14.83
CA TYR A 74 7.18 -11.06 -15.68
C TYR A 74 6.11 -10.18 -15.05
N LYS A 75 5.82 -10.35 -13.76
CA LYS A 75 4.86 -9.50 -13.05
C LYS A 75 5.31 -8.04 -13.00
N MET A 76 6.60 -7.80 -12.77
CA MET A 76 7.17 -6.44 -12.78
C MET A 76 7.04 -5.79 -14.16
N GLU A 77 7.31 -6.52 -15.24
CA GLU A 77 7.13 -6.03 -16.61
C GLU A 77 5.66 -5.69 -16.88
N SER A 78 4.74 -6.59 -16.55
CA SER A 78 3.29 -6.39 -16.72
C SER A 78 2.74 -5.20 -15.93
N LEU A 79 3.30 -4.94 -14.74
CA LEU A 79 2.87 -3.84 -13.85
C LEU A 79 3.68 -2.55 -14.04
N GLY A 80 4.61 -2.52 -15.00
CA GLY A 80 5.48 -1.37 -15.27
C GLY A 80 6.45 -1.01 -14.14
N ILE A 81 6.80 -1.97 -13.28
CA ILE A 81 7.71 -1.79 -12.14
C ILE A 81 9.15 -1.90 -12.63
N LYS A 82 9.91 -0.81 -12.55
CA LYS A 82 11.35 -0.79 -12.89
C LYS A 82 12.18 -1.07 -11.64
N GLY A 83 13.04 -2.09 -11.68
CA GLY A 83 14.03 -2.34 -10.64
C GLY A 83 15.09 -1.23 -10.61
N LYS A 84 15.57 -0.84 -9.42
CA LYS A 84 16.59 0.21 -9.26
C LYS A 84 17.97 -0.17 -9.83
N ASN A 85 18.19 -1.44 -10.18
CA ASN A 85 19.47 -1.91 -10.71
C ASN A 85 19.27 -2.47 -12.12
N GLY A 86 19.71 -1.70 -13.12
CA GLY A 86 19.75 -2.06 -14.53
C GLY A 86 20.82 -3.11 -14.85
N THR A 87 20.75 -4.28 -14.22
CA THR A 87 21.54 -5.43 -14.66
C THR A 87 20.73 -6.17 -15.72
N LYS A 88 21.22 -6.09 -16.96
CA LYS A 88 20.71 -6.81 -18.13
C LYS A 88 20.25 -8.22 -17.75
N LEU A 89 19.01 -8.53 -18.12
CA LEU A 89 18.46 -9.88 -18.18
C LEU A 89 19.17 -10.68 -19.28
#